data_AF-A0A0A9D7P7-F1
#
_entry.id   AF-A0A0A9D7P7-F1
#
_cell.length_a   1.000
_cell.length_b   1.000
_cell.length_c   1.000
_cell.angle_alpha   90.00
_cell.angle_beta   90.00
_cell.angle_gamma   90.00
#
_symmetry.space_group_name_H-M   'P 1'
#
loop_
_entity.id
_entity.type
_entity.pdbx_description
1 polymer ?
#
loop_
_entity_poly.entity_id
_entity_poly.type
_entity_poly.pdbx_seq_one_letter_code
_entity_poly.pdbx_strand_id
1 'polypeptide(L)'
;MAATAVTLPSSGTPFPIATASSSARRCLLLPSPLPRRALRVVASAAAEAPPKPSPPPTSPSGIVLVDPSEAQKVHRLKTVYDQKVVPLITEEFGYTNVHQVPKIEKIVVNCGLGAEAGNSKGLEAAMKDLAMITGQWPVKTKAKKSVASFKIREGNTIGIAVTLRGRIMYNFLDRLINLGLPRTMDFLGVNPNSFDGHGNYSVGLRDQGVFPEIPYEVGGKKNGMDICIVTTAKTDNEALRLLTLLGMPFSENIKSGVVIRKKRLKRHHFMSKGRGRK
;
A
#
# COMPACT_ATOMS: atom_id res chain seq x y z
N MET A 1 18.85 -28.12 -58.18
CA MET A 1 20.23 -28.48 -58.57
C MET A 1 21.19 -27.92 -57.52
N ALA A 2 22.03 -28.79 -56.95
CA ALA A 2 23.16 -28.59 -56.00
C ALA A 2 22.92 -27.67 -54.77
N ALA A 3 22.84 -28.10 -53.50
CA ALA A 3 23.64 -29.06 -52.72
C ALA A 3 25.15 -28.76 -52.69
N THR A 4 25.61 -28.12 -51.60
CA THR A 4 26.97 -28.29 -51.06
C THR A 4 26.96 -28.04 -49.56
N ALA A 5 27.08 -29.15 -48.82
CA ALA A 5 27.40 -29.21 -47.40
C ALA A 5 28.92 -29.11 -47.22
N VAL A 6 29.36 -28.49 -46.12
CA VAL A 6 30.72 -28.68 -45.59
C VAL A 6 30.62 -28.88 -44.08
N THR A 7 31.19 -30.01 -43.65
CA THR A 7 31.22 -30.65 -42.34
C THR A 7 32.56 -30.41 -41.62
N LEU A 8 32.49 -30.14 -40.29
CA LEU A 8 33.30 -30.61 -39.12
C LEU A 8 34.86 -30.53 -39.13
N PRO A 9 35.58 -30.38 -37.99
CA PRO A 9 35.60 -31.22 -36.76
C PRO A 9 35.56 -30.43 -35.42
N SER A 10 35.11 -30.87 -34.24
CA SER A 10 35.34 -32.05 -33.36
C SER A 10 36.68 -32.12 -32.61
N SER A 11 36.72 -31.62 -31.37
CA SER A 11 37.59 -32.02 -30.24
C SER A 11 37.14 -31.22 -28.99
N GLY A 12 36.80 -31.72 -27.80
CA GLY A 12 37.01 -33.03 -27.18
C GLY A 12 37.98 -32.91 -26.01
N THR A 13 37.50 -32.59 -24.79
CA THR A 13 38.06 -33.03 -23.48
C THR A 13 37.13 -32.64 -22.30
N PRO A 14 36.73 -33.59 -21.44
CA PRO A 14 36.04 -33.34 -20.17
C PRO A 14 36.87 -33.70 -18.90
N PHE A 15 36.35 -33.28 -17.72
CA PHE A 15 36.65 -33.73 -16.33
C PHE A 15 37.86 -33.10 -15.58
N PRO A 16 37.92 -33.13 -14.20
CA PRO A 16 37.15 -33.98 -13.27
C PRO A 16 36.52 -33.34 -12.01
N ILE A 17 35.51 -34.07 -11.51
CA ILE A 17 35.00 -34.05 -10.13
C ILE A 17 35.94 -34.93 -9.28
N ALA A 18 36.42 -34.41 -8.15
CA ALA A 18 37.20 -35.18 -7.18
C ALA A 18 36.33 -35.64 -6.01
N THR A 19 35.97 -36.92 -6.03
CA THR A 19 35.62 -37.73 -4.86
C THR A 19 36.89 -38.41 -4.36
N ALA A 20 37.15 -38.34 -3.05
CA ALA A 20 38.12 -39.22 -2.40
C ALA A 20 37.54 -39.77 -1.10
N SER A 21 37.39 -41.08 -1.08
CA SER A 21 37.15 -41.93 0.09
C SER A 21 38.48 -42.38 0.70
N SER A 22 38.54 -42.53 2.02
CA SER A 22 39.38 -43.52 2.74
C SER A 22 38.89 -43.54 4.19
N SER A 23 38.22 -44.58 4.71
CA SER A 23 38.80 -45.82 5.27
C SER A 23 39.90 -45.54 6.31
N ALA A 24 39.96 -46.10 7.52
CA ALA A 24 39.11 -46.94 8.35
C ALA A 24 39.87 -47.12 9.69
N ARG A 25 39.17 -47.60 10.74
CA ARG A 25 39.71 -48.20 11.99
C ARG A 25 40.32 -47.16 12.96
N ARG A 26 40.05 -47.15 14.27
CA ARG A 26 39.95 -48.27 15.20
C ARG A 26 39.37 -47.75 16.54
N CYS A 27 38.30 -48.37 17.03
CA CYS A 27 37.86 -48.28 18.42
C CYS A 27 38.85 -48.99 19.35
N LEU A 28 39.20 -48.39 20.49
CA LEU A 28 39.52 -49.01 21.80
C LEU A 28 39.31 -47.91 22.87
N LEU A 29 38.19 -47.88 23.63
CA LEU A 29 38.01 -48.44 24.98
C LEU A 29 38.99 -47.89 26.07
N LEU A 30 38.51 -46.90 26.86
CA LEU A 30 38.49 -46.65 28.35
C LEU A 30 39.61 -47.25 29.28
N PRO A 31 39.85 -46.79 30.56
CA PRO A 31 39.04 -45.95 31.50
C PRO A 31 39.79 -44.91 32.43
N SER A 32 38.99 -44.07 33.13
CA SER A 32 39.07 -43.29 34.43
C SER A 32 40.28 -43.35 35.44
N PRO A 33 40.31 -42.66 36.63
CA PRO A 33 39.65 -41.45 37.20
C PRO A 33 40.57 -40.46 38.04
N LEU A 34 40.04 -39.26 38.39
CA LEU A 34 40.17 -38.36 39.61
C LEU A 34 41.36 -38.49 40.62
N PRO A 35 41.83 -37.41 41.35
CA PRO A 35 41.02 -36.78 42.44
C PRO A 35 41.26 -35.31 42.87
N ARG A 36 40.39 -34.94 43.82
CA ARG A 36 40.04 -33.69 44.54
C ARG A 36 41.14 -33.00 45.38
N ARG A 37 41.04 -31.67 45.52
CA ARG A 37 41.06 -30.85 46.78
C ARG A 37 41.12 -29.34 46.40
N ALA A 38 40.06 -28.56 46.52
CA ALA A 38 39.56 -27.85 47.72
C ALA A 38 40.57 -26.87 48.35
N LEU A 39 40.34 -25.56 48.15
CA LEU A 39 40.45 -24.55 49.21
C LEU A 39 39.68 -23.28 48.84
N ARG A 40 39.06 -22.73 49.87
CA ARG A 40 38.01 -21.73 49.95
C ARG A 40 38.66 -20.44 50.44
N VAL A 41 38.47 -19.30 49.77
CA VAL A 41 38.66 -17.98 50.38
C VAL A 41 37.53 -17.05 49.93
N VAL A 42 37.00 -16.37 50.93
CA VAL A 42 35.88 -15.45 50.99
C VAL A 42 36.30 -14.07 50.47
N ALA A 43 35.43 -13.37 49.72
CA ALA A 43 35.10 -11.95 49.95
C ALA A 43 34.23 -11.36 48.84
N SER A 44 33.06 -10.88 49.27
CA SER A 44 32.29 -9.73 48.80
C SER A 44 32.69 -9.03 47.49
N ALA A 45 31.80 -9.07 46.52
CA ALA A 45 31.38 -7.90 45.76
C ALA A 45 30.03 -8.20 45.10
N ALA A 46 29.00 -7.46 45.48
CA ALA A 46 27.74 -7.41 44.78
C ALA A 46 28.00 -6.91 43.34
N ALA A 47 27.83 -7.78 42.36
CA ALA A 47 27.81 -7.43 40.95
C ALA A 47 26.38 -7.67 40.45
N GLU A 48 25.58 -6.62 40.60
CA GLU A 48 24.25 -6.49 40.03
C GLU A 48 24.38 -6.58 38.50
N ALA A 49 23.65 -7.51 37.89
CA ALA A 49 23.60 -7.69 36.45
C ALA A 49 23.07 -6.39 35.79
N PRO A 50 23.62 -5.97 34.63
CA PRO A 50 23.17 -4.74 33.98
C PRO A 50 21.68 -4.85 33.62
N PRO A 51 20.85 -3.84 33.96
CA PRO A 51 19.44 -3.85 33.65
C PRO A 51 19.26 -3.88 32.12
N LYS A 52 18.41 -4.81 31.66
CA LYS A 52 17.94 -4.85 30.26
C LYS A 52 17.43 -3.45 29.88
N PRO A 53 17.81 -2.91 28.71
CA PRO A 53 17.32 -1.62 28.28
C PRO A 53 15.79 -1.68 28.19
N SER A 54 15.13 -0.83 28.96
CA SER A 54 13.71 -0.52 28.81
C SER A 54 13.44 -0.03 27.38
N PRO A 55 12.31 -0.43 26.76
CA PRO A 55 11.94 0.14 25.47
C PRO A 55 11.76 1.67 25.62
N PRO A 56 12.18 2.47 24.63
CA PRO A 56 12.00 3.92 24.67
C PRO A 56 10.50 4.28 24.75
N PRO A 57 10.17 5.44 25.33
CA PRO A 57 8.79 5.87 25.52
C PRO A 57 8.06 5.93 24.17
N THR A 58 7.00 5.13 24.05
CA THR A 58 6.13 5.09 22.88
C THR A 58 5.49 6.45 22.67
N SER A 59 5.90 7.14 21.61
CA SER A 59 5.14 8.25 21.04
C SER A 59 3.75 7.73 20.66
N PRO A 60 2.65 8.48 20.83
CA PRO A 60 1.29 8.03 20.54
C PRO A 60 0.98 7.94 19.03
N SER A 61 2.00 7.66 18.21
CA SER A 61 1.84 7.37 16.80
C SER A 61 1.76 5.85 16.67
N GLY A 62 0.53 5.32 16.64
CA GLY A 62 0.24 3.91 16.36
C GLY A 62 0.59 3.49 14.93
N ILE A 63 1.82 3.78 14.51
CA ILE A 63 2.42 3.31 13.28
C ILE A 63 3.15 2.05 13.67
N VAL A 64 2.63 0.89 13.26
CA VAL A 64 3.45 -0.32 13.22
C VAL A 64 4.55 -0.01 12.22
N LEU A 65 5.75 0.32 12.73
CA LEU A 65 6.96 0.44 11.92
C LEU A 65 7.10 -0.86 11.14
N VAL A 66 7.19 -0.74 9.82
CA VAL A 66 7.33 -1.87 8.91
C VAL A 66 8.67 -2.53 9.19
N ASP A 67 8.64 -3.69 9.82
CA ASP A 67 9.86 -4.46 10.05
C ASP A 67 10.48 -4.87 8.71
N PRO A 68 11.77 -4.60 8.46
CA PRO A 68 12.41 -4.83 7.17
C PRO A 68 12.41 -6.31 6.73
N SER A 69 12.26 -7.25 7.67
CA SER A 69 12.11 -8.68 7.38
C SER A 69 10.75 -9.05 6.79
N GLU A 70 9.68 -8.32 7.14
CA GLU A 70 8.33 -8.53 6.59
C GLU A 70 8.17 -7.92 5.19
N ALA A 71 9.04 -6.98 4.82
CA ALA A 71 9.00 -6.25 3.55
C ALA A 71 9.28 -7.14 2.32
N GLN A 72 9.98 -8.26 2.49
CA GLN A 72 10.37 -9.14 1.37
C GLN A 72 9.24 -10.08 0.89
N LYS A 73 8.06 -10.07 1.53
CA LYS A 73 6.92 -10.87 1.09
C LYS A 73 6.24 -10.22 -0.12
N VAL A 74 5.96 -11.04 -1.15
CA VAL A 74 5.27 -10.65 -2.41
C VAL A 74 3.95 -9.89 -2.17
N HIS A 75 3.30 -10.08 -1.01
CA HIS A 75 2.07 -9.39 -0.61
C HIS A 75 2.09 -8.95 0.87
N ARG A 76 3.06 -8.11 1.24
CA ARG A 76 3.24 -7.57 2.61
C ARG A 76 1.93 -7.13 3.28
N LEU A 77 1.21 -6.18 2.68
CA LEU A 77 -0.02 -5.63 3.28
C LEU A 77 -1.13 -6.66 3.44
N LYS A 78 -1.25 -7.62 2.53
CA LYS A 78 -2.26 -8.68 2.65
C LYS A 78 -1.96 -9.57 3.86
N THR A 79 -0.70 -9.97 4.03
CA THR A 79 -0.29 -10.77 5.19
C THR A 79 -0.43 -10.02 6.51
N VAL A 80 -0.10 -8.72 6.53
CA VAL A 80 -0.30 -7.86 7.70
C VAL A 80 -1.79 -7.75 8.06
N TYR A 81 -2.65 -7.60 7.04
CA TYR A 81 -4.10 -7.57 7.24
C TYR A 81 -4.59 -8.86 7.91
N ASP A 82 -4.28 -10.02 7.34
CA ASP A 82 -4.76 -11.31 7.82
C ASP A 82 -4.20 -11.66 9.23
N GLN A 83 -2.94 -11.35 9.51
CA GLN A 83 -2.26 -11.77 10.74
C GLN A 83 -2.41 -10.79 11.92
N LYS A 84 -2.36 -9.48 11.64
CA LYS A 84 -2.29 -8.43 12.68
C LYS A 84 -3.57 -7.62 12.74
N VAL A 85 -4.12 -7.19 11.60
CA VAL A 85 -5.26 -6.25 11.57
C VAL A 85 -6.58 -6.91 11.95
N VAL A 86 -6.86 -8.10 11.40
CA VAL A 86 -8.10 -8.84 11.69
C VAL A 86 -8.30 -9.12 13.19
N PRO A 87 -7.33 -9.67 13.95
CA PRO A 87 -7.54 -9.93 15.38
C PRO A 87 -7.76 -8.63 16.17
N LEU A 88 -6.96 -7.58 15.91
CA LEU A 88 -7.09 -6.30 16.61
C LEU A 88 -8.46 -5.65 16.41
N ILE A 89 -8.96 -5.62 15.18
CA ILE A 89 -10.30 -5.07 14.88
C ILE A 89 -11.41 -5.92 15.51
N THR A 90 -11.24 -7.24 15.55
CA THR A 90 -12.22 -8.14 16.16
C THR A 90 -12.31 -7.92 17.66
N GLU A 91 -11.17 -7.72 18.33
CA GLU A 91 -11.10 -7.42 19.76
C GLU A 91 -11.66 -6.03 20.10
N GLU A 92 -11.34 -5.01 19.30
CA GLU A 92 -11.79 -3.62 19.55
C GLU A 92 -13.30 -3.43 19.35
N PHE A 93 -13.89 -4.07 18.34
CA PHE A 93 -15.30 -3.89 17.98
C PHE A 93 -16.20 -5.06 18.42
N GLY A 94 -15.63 -6.16 18.92
CA GLY A 94 -16.37 -7.30 19.45
C GLY A 94 -17.23 -8.02 18.41
N TYR A 95 -16.74 -8.18 17.18
CA TYR A 95 -17.51 -8.83 16.11
C TYR A 95 -17.77 -10.31 16.43
N THR A 96 -19.01 -10.74 16.21
CA THR A 96 -19.43 -12.13 16.43
C THR A 96 -19.05 -13.05 15.27
N ASN A 97 -18.86 -12.49 14.07
CA ASN A 97 -18.58 -13.25 12.87
C ASN A 97 -17.36 -12.66 12.15
N VAL A 98 -16.42 -13.53 11.77
CA VAL A 98 -15.18 -13.18 11.06
C VAL A 98 -15.47 -12.41 9.75
N HIS A 99 -16.58 -12.70 9.09
CA HIS A 99 -16.96 -12.02 7.84
C HIS A 99 -17.51 -10.60 8.03
N GLN A 100 -17.79 -10.18 9.26
CA GLN A 100 -18.19 -8.79 9.56
C GLN A 100 -16.99 -7.85 9.60
N VAL A 101 -15.78 -8.38 9.73
CA VAL A 101 -14.55 -7.57 9.78
C VAL A 101 -14.43 -6.75 8.49
N PRO A 102 -14.23 -5.43 8.59
CA PRO A 102 -14.12 -4.57 7.43
C PRO A 102 -12.90 -4.95 6.58
N LYS A 103 -13.09 -4.94 5.26
CA LYS A 103 -12.08 -5.22 4.24
C LYS A 103 -12.11 -4.16 3.16
N ILE A 104 -10.99 -4.00 2.46
CA ILE A 104 -10.92 -3.14 1.28
C ILE A 104 -11.47 -3.92 0.07
N GLU A 105 -12.49 -3.39 -0.59
CA GLU A 105 -13.10 -4.04 -1.75
C GLU A 105 -12.39 -3.72 -3.06
N LYS A 106 -12.10 -2.43 -3.25
CA LYS A 106 -11.45 -1.89 -4.45
C LYS A 106 -10.85 -0.53 -4.15
N ILE A 107 -9.84 -0.17 -4.93
CA ILE A 107 -9.33 1.19 -5.00
C ILE A 107 -9.58 1.70 -6.41
N VAL A 108 -10.28 2.82 -6.52
CA VAL A 108 -10.51 3.51 -7.80
C VAL A 108 -9.56 4.68 -7.87
N VAL A 109 -8.71 4.69 -8.89
CA VAL A 109 -7.82 5.81 -9.20
C VAL A 109 -8.41 6.55 -10.38
N ASN A 110 -8.67 7.84 -10.22
CA ASN A 110 -9.27 8.69 -11.22
C ASN A 110 -8.35 9.88 -11.51
N CYS A 111 -8.21 10.23 -12.79
CA CYS A 111 -7.47 11.40 -13.23
C CYS A 111 -8.37 12.25 -14.13
N GLY A 112 -8.63 13.48 -13.70
CA GLY A 112 -9.40 14.46 -14.45
C GLY A 112 -8.52 15.25 -15.40
N LEU A 113 -8.59 14.96 -16.71
CA LEU A 113 -7.79 15.61 -17.75
C LEU A 113 -8.62 16.71 -18.42
N GLY A 114 -8.98 17.76 -17.68
CA GLY A 114 -9.96 18.76 -18.12
C GLY A 114 -9.64 19.43 -19.46
N ALA A 115 -8.50 20.11 -19.56
CA ALA A 115 -8.09 20.82 -20.79
C ALA A 115 -7.42 19.89 -21.83
N GLU A 116 -6.90 18.75 -21.38
CA GLU A 116 -6.17 17.81 -22.25
C GLU A 116 -7.06 16.77 -22.91
N ALA A 117 -8.33 16.69 -22.51
CA ALA A 117 -9.39 15.92 -23.15
C ALA A 117 -9.44 16.08 -24.68
N GLY A 118 -9.14 17.28 -25.19
CA GLY A 118 -9.10 17.57 -26.63
C GLY A 118 -7.80 17.17 -27.35
N ASN A 119 -6.71 16.98 -26.60
CA ASN A 119 -5.39 16.68 -27.13
C ASN A 119 -5.10 15.18 -26.97
N SER A 120 -5.16 14.42 -28.06
CA SER A 120 -4.93 12.97 -28.05
C SER A 120 -3.58 12.56 -27.44
N LYS A 121 -2.53 13.36 -27.68
CA LYS A 121 -1.17 13.08 -27.19
C LYS A 121 -1.05 13.16 -25.65
N GLY A 122 -1.64 14.18 -25.02
CA GLY A 122 -1.61 14.34 -23.56
C GLY A 122 -2.37 13.22 -22.85
N LEU A 123 -3.51 12.81 -23.43
CA LEU A 123 -4.30 11.70 -22.93
C LEU A 123 -3.53 10.37 -22.97
N GLU A 124 -2.81 10.09 -24.06
CA GLU A 124 -2.01 8.89 -24.19
C GLU A 124 -0.79 8.88 -23.26
N ALA A 125 -0.19 10.04 -22.99
CA ALA A 125 0.88 10.18 -22.00
C ALA A 125 0.35 9.86 -20.59
N ALA A 126 -0.74 10.52 -20.16
CA ALA A 126 -1.35 10.27 -18.85
C ALA A 126 -1.83 8.81 -18.68
N MET A 127 -2.23 8.16 -19.76
CA MET A 127 -2.59 6.75 -19.78
C MET A 127 -1.39 5.83 -19.52
N LYS A 128 -0.23 6.14 -20.11
CA LYS A 128 1.03 5.42 -19.86
C LYS A 128 1.52 5.65 -18.42
N ASP A 129 1.44 6.88 -17.93
CA ASP A 129 1.85 7.21 -16.57
C ASP A 129 1.04 6.43 -15.52
N LEU A 130 -0.29 6.44 -15.64
CA LEU A 130 -1.15 5.64 -14.77
C LEU A 130 -0.93 4.14 -14.91
N ALA A 131 -0.59 3.65 -16.12
CA ALA A 131 -0.26 2.25 -16.32
C ALA A 131 1.06 1.87 -15.63
N MET A 132 2.07 2.74 -15.65
CA MET A 132 3.34 2.53 -14.94
C MET A 132 3.13 2.51 -13.43
N ILE A 133 2.34 3.45 -12.90
CA ILE A 133 2.03 3.52 -11.46
C ILE A 133 1.23 2.29 -11.03
N THR A 134 0.11 1.99 -11.69
CA THR A 134 -0.82 0.97 -11.20
C THR A 134 -0.49 -0.45 -11.67
N GLY A 135 0.31 -0.59 -12.73
CA GLY A 135 0.54 -1.87 -13.41
C GLY A 135 -0.67 -2.36 -14.22
N GLN A 136 -1.70 -1.52 -14.40
CA GLN A 136 -2.93 -1.85 -15.11
C GLN A 136 -3.25 -0.78 -16.14
N TRP A 137 -3.63 -1.21 -17.35
CA TRP A 137 -4.01 -0.27 -18.39
C TRP A 137 -5.33 0.44 -18.06
N PRO A 138 -5.38 1.78 -18.13
CA PRO A 138 -6.53 2.50 -17.64
C PRO A 138 -7.62 2.72 -18.70
N VAL A 139 -8.83 3.02 -18.25
CA VAL A 139 -10.02 3.18 -19.09
C VAL A 139 -10.30 4.66 -19.34
N LYS A 140 -10.57 5.02 -20.61
CA LYS A 140 -10.98 6.37 -21.02
C LYS A 140 -12.42 6.64 -20.58
N THR A 141 -12.65 7.68 -19.78
CA THR A 141 -13.99 8.07 -19.31
C THR A 141 -14.61 9.10 -20.25
N LYS A 142 -15.83 8.82 -20.71
CA LYS A 142 -16.59 9.68 -21.63
C LYS A 142 -17.65 10.51 -20.90
N ALA A 143 -17.92 11.69 -21.43
CA ALA A 143 -18.97 12.59 -20.98
C ALA A 143 -20.36 11.96 -21.18
N LYS A 144 -21.16 11.93 -20.11
CA LYS A 144 -22.56 11.45 -20.17
C LYS A 144 -23.56 12.53 -20.62
N LYS A 145 -23.24 13.81 -20.38
CA LYS A 145 -24.12 14.95 -20.67
C LYS A 145 -23.32 16.06 -21.34
N SER A 146 -23.96 16.79 -22.24
CA SER A 146 -23.41 18.00 -22.84
C SER A 146 -23.51 19.16 -21.85
N VAL A 147 -22.40 19.87 -21.61
CA VAL A 147 -22.36 21.04 -20.72
C VAL A 147 -21.58 22.15 -21.40
N ALA A 148 -22.30 23.20 -21.82
CA ALA A 148 -21.72 24.31 -22.58
C ALA A 148 -20.65 25.09 -21.81
N SER A 149 -20.80 25.27 -20.49
CA SER A 149 -19.84 25.99 -19.65
C SER A 149 -18.44 25.38 -19.67
N PHE A 150 -18.34 24.07 -19.80
CA PHE A 150 -17.07 23.34 -19.91
C PHE A 150 -16.67 23.04 -21.35
N LYS A 151 -17.47 23.47 -22.34
CA LYS A 151 -17.29 23.17 -23.78
C LYS A 151 -17.26 21.67 -24.09
N ILE A 152 -17.98 20.86 -23.31
CA ILE A 152 -18.00 19.40 -23.45
C ILE A 152 -19.30 18.97 -24.14
N ARG A 153 -19.17 18.10 -25.15
CA ARG A 153 -20.28 17.39 -25.81
C ARG A 153 -20.36 15.94 -25.31
N GLU A 154 -21.52 15.33 -25.47
CA GLU A 154 -21.72 13.92 -25.13
C GLU A 154 -20.77 13.01 -25.92
N GLY A 155 -20.21 12.01 -25.26
CA GLY A 155 -19.25 11.09 -25.87
C GLY A 155 -17.80 11.59 -25.92
N ASN A 156 -17.53 12.88 -25.63
CA ASN A 156 -16.16 13.38 -25.50
C ASN A 156 -15.42 12.67 -24.37
N THR A 157 -14.14 12.34 -24.57
CA THR A 157 -13.31 11.77 -23.50
C THR A 157 -12.86 12.89 -22.57
N ILE A 158 -13.08 12.77 -21.27
CA ILE A 158 -12.75 13.80 -20.27
C ILE A 158 -11.57 13.39 -19.40
N GLY A 159 -11.47 12.10 -19.07
CA GLY A 159 -10.49 11.64 -18.11
C GLY A 159 -10.16 10.17 -18.25
N ILE A 160 -9.47 9.68 -17.24
CA ILE A 160 -8.95 8.33 -17.19
C ILE A 160 -9.24 7.76 -15.81
N ALA A 161 -9.70 6.51 -15.76
CA ALA A 161 -9.95 5.81 -14.49
C ALA A 161 -9.41 4.38 -14.52
N VAL A 162 -8.95 3.91 -13.37
CA VAL A 162 -8.54 2.52 -13.11
C VAL A 162 -9.27 2.02 -11.88
N THR A 163 -9.72 0.77 -11.92
CA THR A 163 -10.22 0.08 -10.73
C THR A 163 -9.29 -1.06 -10.39
N LEU A 164 -8.63 -0.95 -9.24
CA LEU A 164 -7.71 -1.94 -8.69
C LEU A 164 -8.45 -2.85 -7.72
N ARG A 165 -8.26 -4.16 -7.87
CA ARG A 165 -8.84 -5.20 -7.01
C ARG A 165 -7.82 -6.28 -6.69
N GLY A 166 -8.10 -7.07 -5.65
CA GLY A 166 -7.27 -8.21 -5.28
C GLY A 166 -5.86 -7.79 -4.89
N ARG A 167 -4.85 -8.45 -5.46
CA ARG A 167 -3.43 -8.26 -5.09
C ARG A 167 -2.88 -6.89 -5.53
N ILE A 168 -3.26 -6.41 -6.72
CA ILE A 168 -2.76 -5.15 -7.28
C ILE A 168 -3.16 -3.97 -6.40
N MET A 169 -4.37 -4.02 -5.84
CA MET A 169 -4.89 -3.02 -4.90
C MET A 169 -4.00 -2.85 -3.67
N TYR A 170 -3.63 -3.97 -3.01
CA TYR A 170 -2.75 -3.92 -1.84
C TYR A 170 -1.34 -3.43 -2.21
N ASN A 171 -0.80 -3.85 -3.36
CA ASN A 171 0.51 -3.37 -3.81
C ASN A 171 0.51 -1.86 -4.15
N PHE A 172 -0.59 -1.34 -4.69
CA PHE A 172 -0.75 0.08 -4.92
C PHE A 172 -0.89 0.86 -3.62
N LEU A 173 -1.68 0.36 -2.66
CA LEU A 173 -1.85 0.98 -1.35
C LEU A 173 -0.52 1.02 -0.57
N ASP A 174 0.29 -0.04 -0.67
CA ASP A 174 1.62 -0.10 -0.07
C ASP A 174 2.55 0.98 -0.61
N ARG A 175 2.61 1.12 -1.94
CA ARG A 175 3.38 2.17 -2.60
C ARG A 175 2.85 3.56 -2.28
N LEU A 176 1.54 3.72 -2.17
CA LEU A 176 0.93 4.99 -1.80
C LEU A 176 1.38 5.43 -0.40
N ILE A 177 1.25 4.54 0.59
CA ILE A 177 1.51 4.87 2.01
C ILE A 177 3.01 5.05 2.26
N ASN A 178 3.83 4.11 1.80
CA ASN A 178 5.26 4.08 2.16
C ASN A 178 6.12 4.97 1.26
N LEU A 179 5.69 5.21 0.02
CA LEU A 179 6.51 5.89 -1.00
C LEU A 179 5.88 7.21 -1.43
N GLY A 180 4.60 7.20 -1.79
CA GLY A 180 3.91 8.34 -2.36
C GLY A 180 3.65 9.47 -1.37
N LEU A 181 2.99 9.18 -0.24
CA LEU A 181 2.62 10.20 0.75
C LEU A 181 3.83 10.93 1.35
N PRO A 182 4.89 10.24 1.81
CA PRO A 182 6.05 10.92 2.40
C PRO A 182 6.82 11.79 1.40
N ARG A 183 6.75 11.46 0.10
CA ARG A 183 7.40 12.23 -0.97
C ARG A 183 6.59 13.43 -1.44
N THR A 184 5.34 13.56 -0.99
CA THR A 184 4.50 14.71 -1.34
C THR A 184 5.08 15.99 -0.72
N MET A 185 5.24 17.03 -1.55
CA MET A 185 5.67 18.35 -1.09
C MET A 185 4.62 18.90 -0.11
N ASP A 186 5.02 19.21 1.12
CA ASP A 186 4.19 19.64 2.25
C ASP A 186 3.29 18.56 2.89
N PHE A 187 3.83 17.37 3.13
CA PHE A 187 3.07 16.29 3.78
C PHE A 187 2.94 16.48 5.31
N LEU A 188 1.74 16.83 5.78
CA LEU A 188 1.38 16.96 7.22
C LEU A 188 0.51 15.80 7.74
N GLY A 189 0.37 14.73 6.96
CA GLY A 189 -0.62 13.69 7.18
C GLY A 189 -1.89 13.90 6.35
N VAL A 190 -2.61 12.81 6.07
CA VAL A 190 -3.88 12.84 5.36
C VAL A 190 -5.02 13.25 6.30
N ASN A 191 -6.01 13.95 5.76
CA ASN A 191 -7.13 14.46 6.56
C ASN A 191 -8.02 13.28 7.02
N PRO A 192 -8.26 13.12 8.34
CA PRO A 192 -9.16 12.10 8.87
C PRO A 192 -10.65 12.41 8.62
N ASN A 193 -11.00 13.61 8.13
CA ASN A 193 -12.39 13.99 7.84
C ASN A 193 -12.84 13.72 6.40
N SER A 194 -11.99 13.11 5.57
CA SER A 194 -12.30 12.84 4.15
C SER A 194 -13.13 11.57 3.92
N PHE A 195 -13.77 11.04 4.96
CA PHE A 195 -14.73 9.93 4.84
C PHE A 195 -16.09 10.41 4.36
N ASP A 196 -16.83 9.50 3.74
CA ASP A 196 -18.13 9.78 3.13
C ASP A 196 -19.34 9.52 4.05
N GLY A 197 -19.13 9.06 5.28
CA GLY A 197 -20.19 8.67 6.22
C GLY A 197 -20.55 7.18 6.17
N HIS A 198 -20.04 6.44 5.17
CA HIS A 198 -20.31 5.03 4.96
C HIS A 198 -19.01 4.21 4.88
N GLY A 199 -17.94 4.70 5.52
CA GLY A 199 -16.67 3.96 5.59
C GLY A 199 -15.81 3.99 4.32
N ASN A 200 -16.13 4.81 3.32
CA ASN A 200 -15.25 5.00 2.16
C ASN A 200 -14.37 6.23 2.35
N TYR A 201 -13.14 6.13 1.88
CA TYR A 201 -12.13 7.18 2.02
C TYR A 201 -11.71 7.72 0.66
N SER A 202 -11.56 9.03 0.54
CA SER A 202 -11.05 9.67 -0.68
C SER A 202 -9.89 10.60 -0.37
N VAL A 203 -8.79 10.44 -1.12
CA VAL A 203 -7.61 11.31 -1.04
C VAL A 203 -7.25 11.82 -2.42
N GLY A 204 -6.96 13.12 -2.51
CA GLY A 204 -6.50 13.76 -3.74
C GLY A 204 -5.00 14.02 -3.68
N LEU A 205 -4.28 13.61 -4.73
CA LEU A 205 -2.89 13.95 -4.96
C LEU A 205 -2.82 15.04 -6.03
N ARG A 206 -2.07 16.10 -5.73
CA ARG A 206 -1.92 17.25 -6.65
C ARG A 206 -1.04 16.90 -7.85
N ASP A 207 0.00 16.11 -7.62
CA ASP A 207 1.02 15.76 -8.60
C ASP A 207 1.24 14.23 -8.63
N GLN A 208 1.35 13.62 -9.82
CA GLN A 208 1.71 12.19 -9.96
C GLN A 208 3.20 11.92 -9.70
N GLY A 209 4.05 12.95 -9.71
CA GLY A 209 5.49 12.84 -9.47
C GLY A 209 5.91 12.37 -8.06
N VAL A 210 4.93 12.03 -7.22
CA VAL A 210 5.14 11.32 -5.94
C VAL A 210 5.62 9.88 -6.16
N PHE A 211 5.33 9.31 -7.33
CA PHE A 211 5.75 7.96 -7.69
C PHE A 211 7.12 7.99 -8.40
N PRO A 212 8.15 7.27 -7.91
CA PRO A 212 9.45 7.21 -8.57
C PRO A 212 9.42 6.54 -9.95
N GLU A 213 8.37 5.77 -10.26
CA GLU A 213 8.20 5.12 -11.55
C GLU A 213 8.01 6.11 -12.71
N ILE A 214 7.58 7.34 -12.42
CA ILE A 214 7.39 8.38 -13.43
C ILE A 214 8.69 9.18 -13.57
N PRO A 215 9.30 9.25 -14.76
CA PRO A 215 10.44 10.12 -14.99
C PRO A 215 10.03 11.59 -14.83
N TYR A 216 10.85 12.37 -14.14
CA TYR A 216 10.57 13.79 -13.96
C TYR A 216 10.88 14.55 -15.26
N GLU A 217 9.87 14.77 -16.09
CA GLU A 217 10.00 15.65 -17.26
C GLU A 217 9.86 17.11 -16.84
N VAL A 218 10.95 17.87 -16.96
CA VAL A 218 11.07 19.28 -16.52
C VAL A 218 10.08 20.23 -17.22
N GLY A 219 9.47 19.83 -18.34
CA GLY A 219 8.48 20.62 -19.10
C GLY A 219 7.08 20.01 -19.21
N GLY A 220 6.84 18.85 -18.58
CA GLY A 220 5.54 18.17 -18.62
C GLY A 220 4.52 18.82 -17.68
N LYS A 221 3.25 18.91 -18.11
CA LYS A 221 2.16 19.33 -17.22
C LYS A 221 1.92 18.26 -16.16
N LYS A 222 1.92 18.67 -14.90
CA LYS A 222 1.63 17.78 -13.78
C LYS A 222 0.13 17.52 -13.71
N ASN A 223 -0.24 16.25 -13.78
CA ASN A 223 -1.61 15.82 -13.61
C ASN A 223 -1.88 15.48 -12.15
N GLY A 224 -3.06 15.85 -11.64
CA GLY A 224 -3.52 15.36 -10.34
C GLY A 224 -4.13 13.96 -10.46
N MET A 225 -4.34 13.30 -9.32
CA MET A 225 -5.17 12.09 -9.27
C MET A 225 -6.00 12.05 -7.98
N ASP A 226 -7.21 11.52 -8.09
CA ASP A 226 -8.08 11.21 -6.98
C ASP A 226 -8.07 9.70 -6.73
N ILE A 227 -7.94 9.31 -5.48
CA ILE A 227 -7.86 7.93 -5.05
C ILE A 227 -9.01 7.67 -4.08
N CYS A 228 -9.96 6.84 -4.51
CA CYS A 228 -11.10 6.41 -3.71
C CYS A 228 -10.85 4.99 -3.21
N ILE A 229 -10.69 4.84 -1.89
CA ILE A 229 -10.58 3.55 -1.22
C ILE A 229 -11.99 3.16 -0.76
N VAL A 230 -12.50 2.07 -1.33
CA VAL A 230 -13.82 1.53 -1.00
C VAL A 230 -13.64 0.38 -0.02
N THR A 231 -14.36 0.43 1.10
CA THR A 231 -14.33 -0.61 2.12
C THR A 231 -15.72 -1.17 2.37
N THR A 232 -15.79 -2.31 3.07
CA THR A 232 -17.06 -2.90 3.52
C THR A 232 -17.55 -2.34 4.86
N ALA A 233 -16.80 -1.45 5.49
CA ALA A 233 -17.17 -0.86 6.77
C ALA A 233 -18.50 -0.11 6.63
N LYS A 234 -19.33 -0.14 7.68
CA LYS A 234 -20.60 0.60 7.68
C LYS A 234 -20.43 1.99 8.29
N THR A 235 -19.43 2.14 9.16
CA THR A 235 -19.17 3.38 9.88
C THR A 235 -17.76 3.90 9.60
N ASP A 236 -17.60 5.21 9.66
CA ASP A 236 -16.31 5.86 9.42
C ASP A 236 -15.28 5.50 10.49
N ASN A 237 -15.71 5.20 11.72
CA ASN A 237 -14.81 4.83 12.81
C ASN A 237 -14.09 3.51 12.54
N GLU A 238 -14.82 2.50 12.05
CA GLU A 238 -14.27 1.20 11.64
C GLU A 238 -13.27 1.38 10.48
N ALA A 239 -13.64 2.19 9.48
CA ALA A 239 -12.81 2.45 8.31
C ALA A 239 -11.53 3.24 8.66
N LEU A 240 -11.66 4.26 9.51
CA LEU A 240 -10.53 5.03 10.03
C LEU A 240 -9.57 4.08 10.76
N ARG A 241 -10.09 3.23 11.65
CA ARG A 241 -9.25 2.32 12.42
C ARG A 241 -8.54 1.32 11.51
N LEU A 242 -9.24 0.74 10.54
CA LEU A 242 -8.66 -0.14 9.53
C LEU A 242 -7.51 0.53 8.78
N LEU A 243 -7.71 1.75 8.28
CA LEU A 243 -6.69 2.46 7.51
C LEU A 243 -5.49 2.85 8.38
N THR A 244 -5.72 3.26 9.62
CA THR A 244 -4.64 3.55 10.59
C THR A 244 -3.80 2.31 10.87
N LEU A 245 -4.44 1.15 11.11
CA LEU A 245 -3.73 -0.12 11.34
C LEU A 245 -2.94 -0.61 10.12
N LEU A 246 -3.40 -0.26 8.92
CA LEU A 246 -2.66 -0.51 7.67
C LEU A 246 -1.50 0.46 7.45
N GLY A 247 -1.31 1.44 8.33
CA GLY A 247 -0.20 2.40 8.32
C GLY A 247 -0.52 3.72 7.63
N MET A 248 -1.78 4.06 7.41
CA MET A 248 -2.15 5.35 6.81
C MET A 248 -1.79 6.52 7.76
N PRO A 249 -0.93 7.46 7.36
CA PRO A 249 -0.52 8.59 8.20
C PRO A 249 -1.60 9.67 8.27
N PHE A 250 -2.49 9.61 9.25
CA PHE A 250 -3.47 10.67 9.49
C PHE A 250 -2.85 11.87 10.22
N SER A 251 -3.25 13.08 9.84
CA SER A 251 -2.78 14.30 10.50
C SER A 251 -3.33 14.40 11.93
N GLU A 252 -2.48 14.70 12.92
CA GLU A 252 -2.83 14.84 14.34
C GLU A 252 -3.69 16.08 14.66
N ASN A 253 -4.03 16.90 13.66
CA ASN A 253 -5.02 17.98 13.79
C ASN A 253 -6.45 17.41 13.91
N ILE A 254 -6.63 16.54 14.90
CA ILE A 254 -7.90 16.08 15.41
C ILE A 254 -8.48 17.28 16.17
N LYS A 255 -9.23 18.13 15.46
CA LYS A 255 -10.25 18.93 16.13
C LYS A 255 -11.20 17.91 16.75
N SER A 256 -11.07 17.69 18.04
CA SER A 256 -11.89 16.84 18.88
C SER A 256 -13.36 17.06 18.53
N GLY A 257 -13.92 16.08 17.83
CA GLY A 257 -15.20 16.20 17.17
C GLY A 257 -15.17 15.41 15.88
N VAL A 258 -15.41 14.10 16.00
CA VAL A 258 -16.14 13.37 14.95
C VAL A 258 -17.48 14.08 14.82
N VAL A 259 -17.50 15.19 14.08
CA VAL A 259 -18.74 15.84 13.73
C VAL A 259 -19.35 14.88 12.73
N ILE A 260 -20.28 14.06 13.20
CA ILE A 260 -21.35 13.51 12.38
C ILE A 260 -22.04 14.75 11.79
N ARG A 261 -21.47 15.29 10.71
CA ARG A 261 -22.13 16.31 9.92
C ARG A 261 -23.26 15.53 9.27
N LYS A 262 -24.44 15.56 9.91
CA LYS A 262 -25.70 15.50 9.17
C LYS A 262 -25.53 16.57 8.10
N LYS A 263 -25.09 16.17 6.90
CA LYS A 263 -25.03 17.02 5.72
C LYS A 263 -26.47 17.45 5.53
N ARG A 264 -26.83 18.60 6.09
CA ARG A 264 -28.18 19.14 6.01
C ARG A 264 -28.37 19.35 4.52
N LEU A 265 -29.10 18.45 3.87
CA LEU A 265 -29.45 18.55 2.46
C LEU A 265 -29.88 19.99 2.25
N LYS A 266 -29.06 20.78 1.55
CA LYS A 266 -29.51 22.11 1.12
C LYS A 266 -30.75 21.80 0.30
N ARG A 267 -31.91 22.26 0.77
CA ARG A 267 -33.15 22.18 0.02
C ARG A 267 -32.82 22.76 -1.36
N HIS A 268 -32.85 21.93 -2.38
CA HIS A 268 -32.66 22.39 -3.74
C HIS A 268 -33.74 23.44 -4.00
N HIS A 269 -33.34 24.67 -4.25
CA HIS A 269 -34.23 25.79 -4.60
C HIS A 269 -35.04 25.50 -5.89
N PHE A 270 -34.74 24.39 -6.58
CA PHE A 270 -35.20 24.09 -7.93
C PHE A 270 -36.52 23.29 -8.02
N MET A 271 -37.14 22.88 -6.90
CA MET A 271 -38.38 22.07 -6.95
C MET A 271 -39.60 22.73 -6.28
N SER A 272 -39.71 24.07 -6.27
CA SER A 272 -40.93 24.77 -5.83
C SER A 272 -41.70 25.51 -6.94
N LYS A 273 -41.30 25.46 -8.21
CA LYS A 273 -42.19 25.87 -9.31
C LYS A 273 -43.15 24.73 -9.70
N GLY A 274 -43.88 24.25 -8.70
CA GLY A 274 -45.08 23.45 -8.89
C GLY A 274 -46.23 24.38 -9.26
N ARG A 275 -46.68 24.24 -10.51
CA ARG A 275 -48.08 24.38 -10.97
C ARG A 275 -49.03 25.10 -10.02
N GLY A 276 -49.44 26.31 -10.41
CA GLY A 276 -50.57 26.97 -9.79
C GLY A 276 -50.80 28.39 -10.30
N ARG A 277 -51.46 28.54 -11.45
CA ARG A 277 -52.74 29.24 -11.60
C ARG A 277 -53.11 29.40 -13.09
N LYS A 278 -54.43 29.44 -13.27
CA LYS A 278 -55.23 29.61 -14.49
C LYS A 278 -54.68 30.65 -15.45
#